data_AF-A0A9W6WVM4-F1
#
_entry.id   AF-A0A9W6WVM4-F1
#
_cell.length_a   1.000
_cell.length_b   1.000
_cell.length_c   1.000
_cell.angle_alpha   90.00
_cell.angle_beta   90.00
_cell.angle_gamma   90.00
#
_symmetry.space_group_name_H-M   'P 1'
#
loop_
_entity.id
_entity.type
_entity.pdbx_description
1 polymer ?
#
loop_
_entity_poly.entity_id
_entity_poly.type
_entity_poly.pdbx_seq_one_letter_code
_entity_poly.pdbx_strand_id
1 'polypeptide(L)'
;MSGTSYAAWQRFDVEQELARVDQAEQREERERQQRRREQAKQSVESSATLAAQQSADILAAQAAVAALKAKKKGRARAKRDEAAAEDKAAALQAQAALFAQKGALLQQIMESRRLGDKKLKEESWQEAKTLFETALKATKKLEDLAPELLKAEEEQAKLLGKEAEVSNQHAGEHECEHAEDAEHQCGNTCSHEEHKKKAAKKPDEPLPKANDLKAIIKMFYKDVYMGIGTCDLEEGKLAPATKAFKEVLLRDDVHLAAWLKRGEAFERMGAPLLAMLHFSRITNLVRCHPG
;
A
#
# COMPACT_ATOMS: atom_id res chain seq x y z
N MET A 1 41.45 39.22 10.52
CA MET A 1 40.81 38.47 11.62
C MET A 1 39.57 39.25 12.04
N SER A 2 38.42 38.90 11.47
CA SER A 2 37.13 39.56 11.72
C SER A 2 36.60 39.08 13.07
N GLY A 3 36.71 39.93 14.09
CA GLY A 3 36.16 39.68 15.41
C GLY A 3 34.65 39.51 15.34
N THR A 4 34.15 38.36 15.75
CA THR A 4 32.75 38.15 16.12
C THR A 4 32.45 39.06 17.30
N SER A 5 31.95 40.27 17.02
CA SER A 5 31.74 41.28 18.05
C SER A 5 30.73 40.80 19.09
N TYR A 6 31.01 41.03 20.38
CA TYR A 6 30.10 40.78 21.50
C TYR A 6 28.67 41.35 21.29
N ALA A 7 28.55 42.40 20.47
CA ALA A 7 27.27 43.01 20.08
C ALA A 7 26.38 42.08 19.23
N ALA A 8 26.96 41.11 18.51
CA ALA A 8 26.21 40.10 17.75
C ALA A 8 25.52 39.08 18.69
N TRP A 9 26.17 38.75 19.80
CA TRP A 9 25.62 37.84 20.82
C TRP A 9 24.47 38.47 21.63
N GLN A 10 24.50 39.79 21.84
CA GLN A 10 23.38 40.51 22.49
C GLN A 10 22.11 40.61 21.63
N ARG A 11 22.22 40.43 20.32
CA ARG A 11 21.08 40.43 19.37
C ARG A 11 20.62 39.03 18.97
N PHE A 12 21.31 37.99 19.45
CA PHE A 12 21.01 36.62 19.10
C PHE A 12 19.88 36.10 20.00
N ASP A 13 18.71 35.90 19.40
CA ASP A 13 17.55 35.35 20.08
C ASP A 13 17.66 33.81 20.09
N VAL A 14 18.10 33.28 21.23
CA VAL A 14 18.27 31.85 21.45
C VAL A 14 16.93 31.12 21.36
N GLU A 15 15.82 31.72 21.80
CA GLU A 15 14.50 31.10 21.75
C GLU A 15 13.99 30.98 20.31
N GLN A 16 14.19 32.03 19.51
CA GLN A 16 13.85 32.02 18.09
C GLN A 16 14.64 30.95 17.32
N GLU A 17 15.94 30.84 17.60
CA GLU A 17 16.81 29.86 16.94
C GLU A 17 16.51 28.42 17.37
N LEU A 18 16.19 28.20 18.65
CA LEU A 18 15.69 26.90 19.13
C LEU A 18 14.38 26.53 18.45
N ALA A 19 13.40 27.45 18.38
CA ALA A 19 12.13 27.20 17.69
C ALA A 19 12.33 26.89 16.19
N ARG A 20 13.31 27.51 15.53
CA ARG A 20 13.67 27.22 14.14
C ARG A 20 14.24 25.81 13.99
N VAL A 21 15.12 25.40 14.90
CA VAL A 21 15.71 24.04 14.93
C VAL A 21 14.61 23.01 15.18
N ASP A 22 13.73 23.22 16.16
CA ASP A 22 12.60 22.32 16.43
C ASP A 22 11.69 22.15 15.21
N GLN A 23 11.37 23.23 14.49
CA GLN A 23 10.60 23.15 13.25
C GLN A 23 11.34 22.42 12.13
N ALA A 24 12.66 22.56 12.05
CA ALA A 24 13.49 21.86 11.08
C ALA A 24 13.52 20.35 11.39
N GLU A 25 13.74 19.97 12.65
CA GLU A 25 13.70 18.58 13.10
C GLU A 25 12.33 17.95 12.85
N GLN A 26 11.23 18.66 13.15
CA GLN A 26 9.89 18.17 12.84
C GLN A 26 9.66 17.97 11.34
N ARG A 27 10.19 18.84 10.48
CA ARG A 27 10.11 18.69 9.02
C ARG A 27 10.91 17.47 8.56
N GLU A 28 12.15 17.34 9.01
CA GLU A 28 13.01 16.20 8.68
C GLU A 28 12.39 14.88 9.15
N GLU A 29 11.81 14.85 10.35
CA GLU A 29 11.14 13.67 10.86
C GLU A 29 9.91 13.30 10.03
N ARG A 30 9.10 14.28 9.61
CA ARG A 30 7.96 14.05 8.70
C ARG A 30 8.42 13.50 7.35
N GLU A 31 9.47 14.07 6.76
CA GLU A 31 10.04 13.56 5.51
C GLU A 31 10.59 12.14 5.67
N ARG A 32 11.29 11.87 6.78
CA ARG A 32 11.82 10.53 7.08
C ARG A 32 10.70 9.52 7.26
N GLN A 33 9.60 9.89 7.92
CA GLN A 33 8.40 9.07 8.05
C GLN A 33 7.76 8.80 6.68
N GLN A 34 7.60 9.83 5.85
CA GLN A 34 7.06 9.68 4.48
C GLN A 34 7.93 8.74 3.63
N ARG A 35 9.25 8.94 3.59
CA ARG A 35 10.18 8.07 2.85
C ARG A 35 10.11 6.63 3.32
N ARG A 36 10.03 6.40 4.63
CA ARG A 36 9.88 5.03 5.19
C ARG A 36 8.59 4.38 4.72
N ARG A 37 7.47 5.12 4.70
CA ARG A 37 6.19 4.62 4.20
C ARG A 37 6.23 4.31 2.71
N GLU A 38 6.82 5.18 1.90
CA GLU A 38 7.01 4.95 0.46
C GLU A 38 7.87 3.71 0.19
N GLN A 39 8.98 3.55 0.92
CA GLN A 39 9.83 2.36 0.82
C GLN A 39 9.09 1.09 1.23
N ALA A 40 8.30 1.16 2.30
CA ALA A 40 7.51 0.02 2.76
C ALA A 40 6.42 -0.36 1.73
N LYS A 41 5.74 0.62 1.11
CA LYS A 41 4.82 0.38 -0.01
C LYS A 41 5.53 -0.30 -1.18
N GLN A 42 6.66 0.26 -1.62
CA GLN A 42 7.46 -0.30 -2.72
C GLN A 42 7.91 -1.73 -2.42
N SER A 43 8.27 -2.03 -1.16
CA SER A 43 8.65 -3.37 -0.73
C SER A 43 7.49 -4.37 -0.85
N VAL A 44 6.27 -3.99 -0.47
CA VAL A 44 5.09 -4.84 -0.61
C VAL A 44 4.80 -5.11 -2.09
N GLU A 45 4.86 -4.09 -2.93
CA GLU A 45 4.59 -4.21 -4.37
C GLU A 45 5.64 -5.07 -5.08
N SER A 46 6.92 -4.86 -4.74
CA SER A 46 8.04 -5.65 -5.28
C SER A 46 7.91 -7.11 -4.84
N SER A 47 7.54 -7.35 -3.58
CA SER A 47 7.30 -8.69 -3.06
C SER A 47 6.13 -9.38 -3.76
N ALA A 48 5.00 -8.69 -3.94
CA ALA A 48 3.82 -9.23 -4.63
C ALA A 48 4.10 -9.57 -6.10
N THR A 49 4.87 -8.72 -6.78
CA THR A 49 5.27 -8.94 -8.18
C THR A 49 6.24 -10.12 -8.29
N LEU A 50 7.25 -10.18 -7.41
CA LEU A 50 8.19 -11.29 -7.36
C LEU A 50 7.49 -12.62 -7.05
N ALA A 51 6.55 -12.62 -6.10
CA ALA A 51 5.77 -13.81 -5.76
C ALA A 51 4.90 -14.29 -6.94
N ALA A 52 4.29 -13.36 -7.69
CA ALA A 52 3.53 -13.69 -8.89
C ALA A 52 4.43 -14.30 -9.98
N GLN A 53 5.62 -13.73 -10.20
CA GLN A 53 6.58 -14.24 -11.18
C GLN A 53 7.10 -15.62 -10.79
N GLN A 54 7.50 -15.81 -9.53
CA GLN A 54 7.95 -17.11 -9.02
C GLN A 54 6.86 -18.18 -9.14
N SER A 55 5.60 -17.82 -8.86
CA SER A 55 4.47 -18.74 -9.02
C SER A 55 4.26 -19.13 -10.48
N ALA A 56 4.36 -18.16 -11.40
CA ALA A 56 4.29 -18.42 -12.84
C ALA A 56 5.43 -19.36 -13.31
N ASP A 57 6.66 -19.10 -12.88
CA ASP A 57 7.84 -19.88 -13.27
C ASP A 57 7.77 -21.32 -12.74
N ILE A 58 7.33 -21.51 -11.48
CA ILE A 58 7.14 -22.84 -10.88
C ILE A 58 6.07 -23.62 -11.65
N LEU A 59 4.93 -23.01 -11.94
CA LEU A 59 3.83 -23.68 -12.65
C LEU A 59 4.22 -24.00 -14.10
N ALA A 60 4.94 -23.10 -14.79
CA ALA A 60 5.47 -23.34 -16.12
C ALA A 60 6.47 -24.50 -16.14
N ALA A 61 7.37 -24.56 -15.15
CA ALA A 61 8.30 -25.67 -15.01
C ALA A 61 7.58 -27.00 -14.73
N GLN A 62 6.56 -26.99 -13.87
CA GLN A 62 5.72 -28.16 -13.60
C GLN A 62 4.96 -28.63 -14.84
N ALA A 63 4.42 -27.70 -15.64
CA ALA A 63 3.77 -27.99 -16.91
C ALA A 63 4.74 -28.63 -17.91
N ALA A 64 5.96 -28.08 -18.05
CA ALA A 64 7.00 -28.62 -18.91
C ALA A 64 7.43 -30.04 -18.47
N VAL A 65 7.59 -30.28 -17.17
CA VAL A 65 7.91 -31.61 -16.63
C VAL A 65 6.76 -32.59 -16.87
N ALA A 66 5.50 -32.17 -16.69
CA ALA A 66 4.33 -32.99 -16.97
C ALA A 66 4.26 -33.38 -18.46
N ALA A 67 4.51 -32.44 -19.37
CA ALA A 67 4.58 -32.68 -20.81
C ALA A 67 5.72 -33.65 -21.19
N LEU A 68 6.91 -33.51 -20.58
CA LEU A 68 8.02 -34.45 -20.79
C LEU A 68 7.72 -35.85 -20.26
N LYS A 69 7.04 -35.96 -19.10
CA LYS A 69 6.60 -37.24 -18.53
C LYS A 69 5.56 -37.93 -19.43
N ALA A 70 4.63 -37.18 -20.01
CA ALA A 70 3.67 -37.69 -20.98
C ALA A 70 4.40 -38.30 -22.21
N LYS A 71 5.30 -37.52 -22.83
CA LYS A 71 6.10 -37.97 -23.98
C LYS A 71 6.98 -39.19 -23.70
N LYS A 72 7.51 -39.34 -22.48
CA LYS A 72 8.34 -40.51 -22.10
C LYS A 72 7.50 -41.77 -21.87
N LYS A 73 6.25 -41.65 -21.41
CA LYS A 73 5.33 -42.79 -21.18
C LYS A 73 4.66 -43.30 -22.46
N GLY A 74 4.47 -42.44 -23.47
CA GLY A 74 3.95 -42.83 -24.80
C GLY A 74 4.81 -43.88 -25.53
N ARG A 75 6.05 -44.12 -25.09
CA ARG A 75 6.91 -45.21 -25.60
C ARG A 75 6.63 -46.60 -24.98
N ALA A 76 5.79 -46.75 -23.94
CA ALA A 76 5.65 -48.02 -23.21
C ALA A 76 4.22 -48.54 -22.91
N ARG A 77 3.16 -47.72 -22.74
CA ARG A 77 1.77 -48.25 -22.62
C ARG A 77 0.66 -47.16 -22.58
N ALA A 78 -0.52 -47.55 -23.08
CA ALA A 78 -1.89 -47.03 -22.89
C ALA A 78 -2.22 -45.54 -23.18
N LYS A 79 -2.92 -45.30 -24.31
CA LYS A 79 -3.48 -44.01 -24.77
C LYS A 79 -4.30 -43.21 -23.75
N ARG A 80 -4.83 -43.84 -22.68
CA ARG A 80 -5.73 -43.20 -21.72
C ARG A 80 -4.99 -42.39 -20.64
N ASP A 81 -3.79 -42.84 -20.27
CA ASP A 81 -2.94 -42.15 -19.27
C ASP A 81 -2.14 -40.98 -19.89
N GLU A 82 -1.97 -41.00 -21.22
CA GLU A 82 -1.31 -39.95 -21.99
C GLU A 82 -2.21 -38.71 -22.12
N ALA A 83 -3.50 -38.90 -22.48
CA ALA A 83 -4.48 -37.81 -22.54
C ALA A 83 -4.65 -37.10 -21.19
N ALA A 84 -4.76 -37.85 -20.08
CA ALA A 84 -4.88 -37.24 -18.75
C ALA A 84 -3.61 -36.48 -18.30
N ALA A 85 -2.42 -36.90 -18.76
CA ALA A 85 -1.17 -36.22 -18.47
C ALA A 85 -0.99 -34.95 -19.32
N GLU A 86 -1.47 -34.96 -20.57
CA GLU A 86 -1.53 -33.79 -21.44
C GLU A 86 -2.54 -32.75 -20.95
N ASP A 87 -3.74 -33.18 -20.53
CA ASP A 87 -4.76 -32.31 -19.93
C ASP A 87 -4.23 -31.61 -18.66
N LYS A 88 -3.50 -32.36 -17.82
CA LYS A 88 -2.86 -31.80 -16.61
C LYS A 88 -1.75 -30.81 -16.96
N ALA A 89 -0.94 -31.08 -17.98
CA ALA A 89 0.09 -30.15 -18.44
C ALA A 89 -0.54 -28.86 -19.01
N ALA A 90 -1.63 -28.97 -19.77
CA ALA A 90 -2.37 -27.83 -20.30
C ALA A 90 -3.00 -26.97 -19.20
N ALA A 91 -3.60 -27.59 -18.18
CA ALA A 91 -4.15 -26.87 -17.02
C ALA A 91 -3.08 -26.10 -16.24
N LEU A 92 -1.92 -26.71 -15.97
CA LEU A 92 -0.78 -26.04 -15.32
C LEU A 92 -0.22 -24.91 -16.18
N GLN A 93 -0.19 -25.08 -17.50
CA GLN A 93 0.25 -24.04 -18.42
C GLN A 93 -0.72 -22.84 -18.44
N ALA A 94 -2.03 -23.10 -18.40
CA ALA A 94 -3.04 -22.04 -18.30
C ALA A 94 -2.92 -21.28 -16.98
N GLN A 95 -2.70 -21.99 -15.87
CA GLN A 95 -2.47 -21.38 -14.56
C GLN A 95 -1.17 -20.54 -14.54
N ALA A 96 -0.08 -21.04 -15.13
CA ALA A 96 1.17 -20.30 -15.26
C ALA A 96 0.99 -19.00 -16.06
N ALA A 97 0.24 -19.05 -17.16
CA ALA A 97 -0.07 -17.87 -17.97
C ALA A 97 -0.87 -16.82 -17.18
N LEU A 98 -1.80 -17.27 -16.35
CA LEU A 98 -2.63 -16.42 -15.50
C LEU A 98 -1.78 -15.68 -14.43
N PHE A 99 -0.85 -16.39 -13.77
CA PHE A 99 0.09 -15.75 -12.84
C PHE A 99 1.11 -14.83 -13.53
N ALA A 100 1.57 -15.18 -14.73
CA ALA A 100 2.43 -14.31 -15.53
C ALA A 100 1.69 -13.01 -15.91
N GLN A 101 0.41 -13.11 -16.27
CA GLN A 101 -0.43 -11.95 -16.55
C GLN A 101 -0.62 -11.07 -15.31
N LYS A 102 -0.81 -11.66 -14.11
CA LYS A 102 -0.82 -10.92 -12.85
C LYS A 102 0.49 -10.15 -12.64
N GLY A 103 1.64 -10.81 -12.77
CA GLY A 103 2.95 -10.18 -12.62
C GLY A 103 3.15 -9.00 -13.58
N ALA A 104 2.81 -9.19 -14.86
CA ALA A 104 2.90 -8.14 -15.87
C ALA A 104 1.98 -6.94 -15.57
N LEU A 105 0.75 -7.18 -15.13
CA LEU A 105 -0.18 -6.12 -14.74
C LEU A 105 0.32 -5.34 -13.52
N LEU A 106 0.80 -6.04 -12.48
CA LEU A 106 1.39 -5.40 -11.30
C LEU A 106 2.56 -4.49 -11.68
N GLN A 107 3.47 -4.99 -12.52
CA GLN A 107 4.60 -4.22 -13.02
C GLN A 107 4.16 -3.00 -13.82
N GLN A 108 3.21 -3.17 -14.74
CA GLN A 108 2.67 -2.08 -15.54
C GLN A 108 2.04 -0.97 -14.68
N ILE A 109 1.28 -1.35 -13.64
CA ILE A 109 0.66 -0.39 -12.70
C ILE A 109 1.74 0.39 -11.96
N MET A 110 2.73 -0.29 -11.38
CA MET A 110 3.83 0.34 -10.64
C MET A 110 4.64 1.31 -11.50
N GLU A 111 5.04 0.87 -12.70
CA GLU A 111 5.84 1.68 -13.61
C GLU A 111 5.07 2.91 -14.10
N SER A 112 3.81 2.72 -14.50
CA SER A 112 2.96 3.81 -14.97
C SER A 112 2.70 4.82 -13.84
N ARG A 113 2.44 4.37 -12.61
CA ARG A 113 2.31 5.26 -11.43
C ARG A 113 3.61 6.03 -11.17
N ARG A 114 4.76 5.35 -11.13
CA ARG A 114 6.06 5.98 -10.85
C ARG A 114 6.42 7.04 -11.90
N LEU A 115 6.18 6.74 -13.18
CA LEU A 115 6.37 7.70 -14.26
C LEU A 115 5.37 8.85 -14.16
N GLY A 116 4.11 8.57 -13.80
CA GLY A 116 3.08 9.57 -13.53
C GLY A 116 3.49 10.53 -12.43
N ASP A 117 3.96 10.03 -11.28
CA ASP A 117 4.44 10.83 -10.15
C ASP A 117 5.65 11.69 -10.54
N LYS A 118 6.55 11.17 -11.37
CA LYS A 118 7.68 11.94 -11.90
C LYS A 118 7.20 13.09 -12.78
N LYS A 119 6.27 12.81 -13.70
CA LYS A 119 5.68 13.82 -14.59
C LYS A 119 4.85 14.86 -13.84
N LEU A 120 4.20 14.47 -12.75
CA LEU A 120 3.51 15.37 -11.84
C LEU A 120 4.50 16.36 -11.19
N LYS A 121 5.69 15.91 -10.78
CA LYS A 121 6.74 16.81 -10.24
C LYS A 121 7.34 17.73 -11.30
N GLU A 122 7.32 17.32 -12.57
CA GLU A 122 7.76 18.11 -13.73
C GLU A 122 6.66 19.05 -14.26
N GLU A 123 5.53 19.18 -13.56
CA GLU A 123 4.36 19.98 -13.94
C GLU A 123 3.76 19.62 -15.33
N SER A 124 4.08 18.42 -15.81
CA SER A 124 3.60 17.88 -17.09
C SER A 124 2.28 17.14 -16.87
N TRP A 125 1.23 17.88 -16.50
CA TRP A 125 -0.04 17.34 -16.00
C TRP A 125 -0.75 16.40 -16.98
N GLN A 126 -0.75 16.73 -18.27
CA GLN A 126 -1.40 15.90 -19.30
C GLN A 126 -0.69 14.56 -19.47
N GLU A 127 0.64 14.56 -19.55
CA GLU A 127 1.45 13.34 -19.63
C GLU A 127 1.26 12.49 -18.36
N ALA A 128 1.34 13.11 -17.18
CA ALA A 128 1.09 12.45 -15.91
C ALA A 128 -0.29 11.77 -15.88
N LYS A 129 -1.33 12.49 -16.32
CA LYS A 129 -2.70 11.96 -16.40
C LYS A 129 -2.80 10.73 -17.30
N THR A 130 -2.20 10.76 -18.50
CA THR A 130 -2.24 9.59 -19.41
C THR A 130 -1.55 8.35 -18.81
N LEU A 131 -0.48 8.56 -18.03
CA LEU A 131 0.21 7.49 -17.31
C LEU A 131 -0.66 6.93 -16.19
N PHE A 132 -1.33 7.78 -15.41
CA PHE A 132 -2.27 7.30 -14.38
C PHE A 132 -3.51 6.63 -14.99
N GLU A 133 -4.03 7.09 -16.13
CA GLU A 133 -5.12 6.40 -16.83
C GLU A 133 -4.70 5.03 -17.35
N THR A 134 -3.44 4.88 -17.76
CA THR A 134 -2.86 3.59 -18.14
C THR A 134 -2.77 2.66 -16.94
N ALA A 135 -2.30 3.18 -15.79
CA ALA A 135 -2.31 2.44 -14.52
C ALA A 135 -3.73 2.04 -14.10
N LEU A 136 -4.71 2.92 -14.28
CA LEU A 136 -6.12 2.65 -13.96
C LEU A 136 -6.68 1.51 -14.82
N LYS A 137 -6.41 1.52 -16.12
CA LYS A 137 -6.83 0.45 -17.04
C LYS A 137 -6.21 -0.88 -16.65
N ALA A 138 -4.92 -0.90 -16.28
CA ALA A 138 -4.26 -2.11 -15.81
C ALA A 138 -4.82 -2.60 -14.46
N THR A 139 -5.15 -1.68 -13.55
CA THR A 139 -5.77 -2.00 -12.25
C THR A 139 -7.15 -2.62 -12.43
N LYS A 140 -7.97 -2.09 -13.34
CA LYS A 140 -9.28 -2.68 -13.69
C LYS A 140 -9.14 -4.08 -14.25
N LYS A 141 -8.22 -4.30 -15.18
CA LYS A 141 -7.94 -5.64 -15.71
C LYS A 141 -7.51 -6.62 -14.61
N LEU A 142 -6.71 -6.16 -13.66
CA LEU A 142 -6.29 -6.98 -12.52
C LEU A 142 -7.47 -7.32 -11.59
N GLU A 143 -8.39 -6.37 -11.38
CA GLU A 143 -9.63 -6.59 -10.63
C GLU A 143 -10.56 -7.59 -11.33
N ASP A 144 -10.72 -7.48 -12.65
CA ASP A 144 -11.52 -8.41 -13.45
C ASP A 144 -10.97 -9.84 -13.38
N LEU A 145 -9.63 -10.00 -13.32
CA LEU A 145 -8.95 -11.30 -13.17
C LEU A 145 -8.85 -11.79 -11.72
N ALA A 146 -9.11 -10.94 -10.73
CA ALA A 146 -9.00 -11.27 -9.31
C ALA A 146 -9.80 -12.53 -8.89
N PRO A 147 -11.05 -12.77 -9.32
CA PRO A 147 -11.78 -13.97 -8.90
C PRO A 147 -11.14 -15.27 -9.43
N GLU A 148 -10.56 -15.26 -10.62
CA GLU A 148 -9.87 -16.42 -11.19
C GLU A 148 -8.50 -16.63 -10.54
N LEU A 149 -7.78 -15.53 -10.30
CA LEU A 149 -6.50 -15.53 -9.59
C LEU A 149 -6.61 -16.12 -8.18
N LEU A 150 -7.61 -15.69 -7.41
CA LEU A 150 -7.78 -16.17 -6.03
C LEU A 150 -8.11 -17.67 -5.99
N LYS A 151 -8.93 -18.16 -6.93
CA LYS A 151 -9.19 -19.60 -7.06
C LYS A 151 -7.91 -20.37 -7.42
N ALA A 152 -7.13 -19.85 -8.37
CA ALA A 152 -5.86 -20.45 -8.77
C ALA A 152 -4.82 -20.46 -7.63
N GLU A 153 -4.78 -19.41 -6.79
CA GLU A 153 -3.93 -19.33 -5.60
C GLU A 153 -4.35 -20.34 -4.53
N GLU A 154 -5.64 -20.50 -4.28
CA GLU A 154 -6.17 -21.52 -3.37
C GLU A 154 -5.85 -22.94 -3.83
N GLU A 155 -6.00 -23.22 -5.12
CA GLU A 155 -5.66 -24.51 -5.72
C GLU A 155 -4.15 -24.81 -5.61
N GLN A 156 -3.30 -23.80 -5.86
CA GLN A 156 -1.85 -23.93 -5.70
C GLN A 156 -1.46 -24.15 -4.24
N ALA A 157 -2.10 -23.45 -3.29
CA ALA A 157 -1.85 -23.60 -1.86
C ALA A 157 -2.21 -25.02 -1.38
N LYS A 158 -3.37 -25.55 -1.82
CA LYS A 158 -3.80 -26.93 -1.57
C LYS A 158 -2.80 -27.96 -2.11
N LEU A 159 -2.28 -27.75 -3.32
CA LEU A 159 -1.29 -28.66 -3.94
C LEU A 159 0.07 -28.65 -3.22
N LEU A 160 0.46 -27.51 -2.64
CA LEU A 160 1.72 -27.35 -1.92
C LEU A 160 1.63 -27.75 -0.44
N GLY A 161 0.48 -28.24 0.03
CA GLY A 161 0.26 -28.61 1.43
C GLY A 161 0.40 -27.43 2.41
N LYS A 162 0.32 -26.20 1.89
CA LYS A 162 0.23 -24.99 2.70
C LYS A 162 -1.25 -24.70 2.82
N GLU A 163 -1.91 -25.27 3.82
CA GLU A 163 -3.23 -24.77 4.19
C GLU A 163 -3.11 -23.26 4.39
N ALA A 164 -3.94 -22.52 3.65
CA ALA A 164 -4.04 -21.09 3.81
C ALA A 164 -4.31 -20.82 5.29
N GLU A 165 -3.43 -20.06 5.95
CA GLU A 165 -3.76 -19.42 7.22
C GLU A 165 -4.91 -18.45 6.93
N VAL A 166 -6.13 -18.99 6.94
CA VAL A 166 -7.36 -18.22 6.96
C VAL A 166 -7.40 -17.57 8.35
N SER A 167 -6.79 -16.39 8.45
CA SER A 167 -6.96 -15.48 9.58
C SER A 167 -8.39 -14.93 9.55
N ASN A 168 -9.35 -15.78 9.88
CA ASN A 168 -10.69 -15.39 10.27
C ASN A 168 -10.69 -15.31 11.81
N GLN A 169 -10.23 -14.18 12.36
CA GLN A 169 -10.46 -13.91 13.77
C GLN A 169 -11.73 -13.08 13.89
N HIS A 170 -12.81 -13.83 14.11
CA HIS A 170 -13.96 -13.38 14.87
C HIS A 170 -13.49 -12.70 16.15
N ALA A 171 -14.09 -11.55 16.43
CA ALA A 171 -14.21 -11.00 17.77
C ALA A 171 -14.78 -12.10 18.69
N GLY A 172 -13.94 -12.55 19.61
CA GLY A 172 -14.30 -13.40 20.74
C GLY A 172 -13.72 -12.74 21.97
N GLU A 173 -14.61 -12.17 22.77
CA GLU A 173 -14.36 -11.58 24.08
C GLU A 173 -13.59 -12.60 24.94
N HIS A 174 -12.40 -12.21 25.39
CA HIS A 174 -11.70 -12.97 26.41
C HIS A 174 -12.14 -12.40 27.76
N GLU A 175 -13.15 -13.03 28.36
CA GLU A 175 -13.43 -12.91 29.78
C GLU A 175 -12.16 -13.33 30.56
N CYS A 176 -11.68 -12.42 31.39
CA CYS A 176 -10.66 -12.69 32.39
C CYS A 176 -11.35 -13.23 33.64
N GLU A 177 -11.23 -14.53 33.89
CA GLU A 177 -11.43 -15.07 35.25
C GLU A 177 -10.10 -14.97 36.02
N HIS A 178 -10.15 -14.20 37.10
CA HIS A 178 -9.11 -14.08 38.10
C HIS A 178 -9.01 -15.37 38.94
N ALA A 179 -7.79 -15.86 39.13
CA ALA A 179 -7.45 -16.72 40.26
C ALA A 179 -6.24 -16.13 40.98
N GLU A 180 -6.44 -15.88 42.27
CA GLU A 180 -5.51 -15.26 43.21
C GLU A 180 -4.43 -16.26 43.69
N ASP A 181 -3.51 -15.74 44.50
CA ASP A 181 -2.55 -16.43 45.37
C ASP A 181 -1.17 -16.77 44.80
N ALA A 182 -0.21 -15.85 45.01
CA ALA A 182 1.04 -16.16 45.72
C ALA A 182 1.81 -14.87 46.05
N GLU A 183 1.74 -14.48 47.32
CA GLU A 183 2.58 -13.48 47.96
C GLU A 183 4.07 -13.90 47.92
N HIS A 184 4.98 -12.97 47.59
CA HIS A 184 6.30 -12.89 48.24
C HIS A 184 6.86 -11.46 48.19
N GLN A 185 7.56 -11.13 49.27
CA GLN A 185 7.78 -9.80 49.84
C GLN A 185 9.30 -9.49 49.88
N CYS A 186 9.67 -8.28 49.43
CA CYS A 186 10.84 -7.45 49.83
C CYS A 186 12.28 -7.96 49.52
N GLY A 187 13.25 -7.16 49.06
CA GLY A 187 13.29 -5.73 48.76
C GLY A 187 14.70 -5.18 48.45
N ASN A 188 14.74 -3.86 48.23
CA ASN A 188 15.86 -2.90 48.30
C ASN A 188 16.99 -2.93 47.25
N THR A 189 16.84 -2.13 46.19
CA THR A 189 17.43 -0.78 46.03
C THR A 189 17.64 -0.45 44.54
N CYS A 190 16.97 0.58 44.02
CA CYS A 190 17.59 1.60 43.15
C CYS A 190 16.60 2.68 42.70
N SER A 191 16.91 3.89 43.13
CA SER A 191 16.63 5.23 42.61
C SER A 191 15.89 5.40 41.28
N HIS A 192 14.91 6.32 41.35
CA HIS A 192 14.43 7.23 40.31
C HIS A 192 15.37 7.43 39.10
N GLU A 193 14.86 7.10 37.91
CA GLU A 193 14.93 8.03 36.77
C GLU A 193 13.56 8.03 36.08
N GLU A 194 12.94 9.20 36.09
CA GLU A 194 11.83 9.50 35.20
C GLU A 194 12.35 9.69 33.76
N HIS A 195 11.45 9.47 32.81
CA HIS A 195 11.49 9.97 31.43
C HIS A 195 12.45 9.30 30.44
N LYS A 196 11.95 8.21 29.84
CA LYS A 196 11.74 8.20 28.38
C LYS A 196 10.53 7.34 28.04
N LYS A 197 9.34 7.95 28.14
CA LYS A 197 8.16 7.49 27.39
C LYS A 197 8.59 7.47 25.93
N LYS A 198 8.89 6.29 25.40
CA LYS A 198 8.99 6.04 23.96
C LYS A 198 7.70 6.59 23.37
N ALA A 199 7.81 7.68 22.62
CA ALA A 199 6.71 8.22 21.85
C ALA A 199 6.06 7.04 21.12
N ALA A 200 4.78 6.83 21.43
CA ALA A 200 3.99 5.78 20.82
C ALA A 200 4.15 5.91 19.31
N LYS A 201 4.64 4.83 18.68
CA LYS A 201 4.65 4.71 17.23
C LYS A 201 3.22 4.96 16.76
N LYS A 202 3.06 6.01 15.97
CA LYS A 202 1.80 6.37 15.30
C LYS A 202 1.23 5.12 14.61
N PRO A 203 -0.08 4.87 14.68
CA PRO A 203 -0.69 3.84 13.85
C PRO A 203 -0.74 4.38 12.43
N ASP A 204 0.35 4.18 11.70
CA ASP A 204 0.40 4.34 10.26
C ASP A 204 -0.66 3.40 9.65
N GLU A 205 -1.37 3.87 8.62
CA GLU A 205 -2.32 3.04 7.86
C GLU A 205 -1.65 1.69 7.52
N PRO A 206 -2.23 0.55 7.95
CA PRO A 206 -1.57 -0.73 7.80
C PRO A 206 -1.44 -1.05 6.31
N LEU A 207 -0.19 -1.21 5.87
CA LEU A 207 0.08 -1.62 4.50
C LEU A 207 -0.50 -3.02 4.25
N PRO A 208 -1.03 -3.26 3.04
CA PRO A 208 -1.54 -4.58 2.71
C PRO A 208 -0.43 -5.62 2.81
N LYS A 209 -0.80 -6.83 3.23
CA LYS A 209 0.10 -7.98 3.14
C LYS A 209 0.33 -8.29 1.65
N ALA A 210 1.53 -8.73 1.28
CA ALA A 210 1.89 -9.04 -0.11
C ALA A 210 1.00 -10.14 -0.75
N ASN A 211 0.35 -10.96 0.07
CA ASN A 211 -0.55 -12.03 -0.36
C ASN A 211 -2.01 -11.58 -0.52
N ASP A 212 -2.37 -10.37 -0.06
CA ASP A 212 -3.75 -9.87 -0.17
C ASP A 212 -3.94 -9.09 -1.47
N LEU A 213 -4.29 -9.81 -2.53
CA LEU A 213 -4.53 -9.22 -3.85
C LEU A 213 -5.61 -8.13 -3.81
N LYS A 214 -6.69 -8.31 -3.04
CA LYS A 214 -7.79 -7.35 -2.97
C LYS A 214 -7.33 -6.05 -2.30
N ALA A 215 -6.56 -6.16 -1.22
CA ALA A 215 -6.03 -4.97 -0.55
C ALA A 215 -4.98 -4.25 -1.40
N ILE A 216 -4.16 -4.97 -2.16
CA ILE A 216 -3.23 -4.40 -3.13
C ILE A 216 -3.99 -3.64 -4.24
N ILE A 217 -5.04 -4.22 -4.81
CA ILE A 217 -5.89 -3.55 -5.82
C ILE A 217 -6.50 -2.27 -5.25
N LYS A 218 -7.03 -2.31 -4.01
CA LYS A 218 -7.55 -1.11 -3.33
C LYS A 218 -6.47 -0.03 -3.17
N MET A 219 -5.26 -0.42 -2.78
CA MET A 219 -4.12 0.50 -2.65
C MET A 219 -3.80 1.17 -3.99
N PHE A 220 -3.74 0.41 -5.10
CA PHE A 220 -3.51 0.99 -6.43
C PHE A 220 -4.62 1.95 -6.85
N TYR A 221 -5.88 1.60 -6.62
CA TYR A 221 -6.97 2.53 -6.92
C TYR A 221 -6.81 3.85 -6.18
N LYS A 222 -6.46 3.81 -4.89
CA LYS A 222 -6.22 5.03 -4.11
C LYS A 222 -5.11 5.89 -4.72
N ASP A 223 -3.95 5.30 -4.95
CA ASP A 223 -2.79 6.03 -5.49
C ASP A 223 -3.09 6.60 -6.89
N VAL A 224 -3.71 5.81 -7.77
CA VAL A 224 -4.02 6.21 -9.15
C VAL A 224 -5.08 7.31 -9.20
N TYR A 225 -6.18 7.18 -8.44
CA TYR A 225 -7.21 8.23 -8.41
C TYR A 225 -6.71 9.50 -7.74
N MET A 226 -5.84 9.40 -6.72
CA MET A 226 -5.16 10.58 -6.16
C MET A 226 -4.30 11.28 -7.21
N GLY A 227 -3.54 10.52 -8.03
CA GLY A 227 -2.74 11.05 -9.14
C GLY A 227 -3.59 11.75 -10.21
N ILE A 228 -4.63 11.09 -10.71
CA ILE A 228 -5.57 11.66 -11.70
C ILE A 228 -6.24 12.93 -11.15
N GLY A 229 -6.75 12.86 -9.92
CA GLY A 229 -7.43 13.99 -9.29
C GLY A 229 -6.51 15.19 -9.09
N THR A 230 -5.24 14.95 -8.76
CA THR A 230 -4.23 16.02 -8.63
C THR A 230 -3.93 16.65 -9.98
N CYS A 231 -3.73 15.85 -11.04
CA CYS A 231 -3.55 16.38 -12.40
C CYS A 231 -4.74 17.25 -12.83
N ASP A 232 -5.97 16.76 -12.63
CA ASP A 232 -7.19 17.50 -12.98
C ASP A 232 -7.34 18.79 -12.14
N LEU A 233 -6.93 18.77 -10.87
CA LEU A 233 -6.98 19.94 -9.98
C LEU A 233 -6.02 21.05 -10.45
N GLU A 234 -4.79 20.69 -10.80
CA GLU A 234 -3.79 21.66 -11.26
C GLU A 234 -4.09 22.16 -12.69
N GLU A 235 -4.72 21.35 -13.54
CA GLU A 235 -5.24 21.80 -14.83
C GLU A 235 -6.50 22.69 -14.73
N GLY A 236 -7.03 22.93 -13.52
CA GLY A 236 -8.26 23.70 -13.31
C GLY A 236 -9.54 22.95 -13.67
N LYS A 237 -9.47 21.64 -13.95
CA LYS A 237 -10.61 20.76 -14.21
C LYS A 237 -11.23 20.29 -12.89
N LEU A 238 -11.85 21.22 -12.17
CA LEU A 238 -12.33 21.01 -10.80
C LEU A 238 -13.40 19.91 -10.67
N ALA A 239 -14.32 19.80 -11.64
CA ALA A 239 -15.37 18.78 -11.61
C ALA A 239 -14.82 17.34 -11.80
N PRO A 240 -13.93 17.06 -12.78
CA PRO A 240 -13.20 15.80 -12.83
C PRO A 240 -12.36 15.52 -11.57
N ALA A 241 -11.65 16.52 -11.05
CA ALA A 241 -10.82 16.36 -9.85
C ALA A 241 -11.65 15.91 -8.62
N THR A 242 -12.77 16.59 -8.35
CA THR A 242 -13.67 16.21 -7.24
C THR A 242 -14.25 14.80 -7.39
N LYS A 243 -14.53 14.35 -8.62
CA LYS A 243 -14.95 12.96 -8.90
C LYS A 243 -13.84 11.97 -8.62
N ALA A 244 -12.60 12.24 -9.03
CA ALA A 244 -11.47 11.37 -8.76
C ALA A 244 -11.21 11.23 -7.25
N PHE A 245 -11.23 12.33 -6.49
CA PHE A 245 -11.08 12.25 -5.03
C PHE A 245 -12.25 11.55 -4.34
N LYS A 246 -13.48 11.67 -4.88
CA LYS A 246 -14.61 10.87 -4.39
C LYS A 246 -14.34 9.38 -4.53
N GLU A 247 -13.78 8.93 -5.65
CA GLU A 247 -13.45 7.50 -5.85
C GLU A 247 -12.44 6.96 -4.82
N VAL A 248 -11.50 7.80 -4.37
CA VAL A 248 -10.59 7.47 -3.26
C VAL A 248 -11.38 7.32 -1.96
N LEU A 249 -12.24 8.30 -1.65
CA LEU A 249 -13.03 8.33 -0.41
C LEU A 249 -14.08 7.22 -0.30
N LEU A 250 -14.57 6.71 -1.43
CA LEU A 250 -15.45 5.52 -1.44
C LEU A 250 -14.73 4.25 -1.03
N ARG A 251 -13.40 4.20 -1.19
CA ARG A 251 -12.56 3.06 -0.83
C ARG A 251 -11.92 3.23 0.55
N ASP A 252 -11.71 4.46 0.96
CA ASP A 252 -11.06 4.86 2.20
C ASP A 252 -11.57 6.22 2.66
N ASP A 253 -12.54 6.19 3.57
CA ASP A 253 -13.22 7.38 4.08
C ASP A 253 -12.39 8.14 5.12
N VAL A 254 -11.27 7.57 5.58
CA VAL A 254 -10.31 8.21 6.49
C VAL A 254 -9.12 8.82 5.77
N HIS A 255 -9.07 8.73 4.43
CA HIS A 255 -7.98 9.27 3.62
C HIS A 255 -7.92 10.81 3.64
N LEU A 256 -7.13 11.36 4.57
CA LEU A 256 -7.05 12.79 4.86
C LEU A 256 -6.68 13.63 3.63
N ALA A 257 -5.71 13.19 2.82
CA ALA A 257 -5.28 13.93 1.65
C ALA A 257 -6.38 14.05 0.58
N ALA A 258 -7.26 13.04 0.48
CA ALA A 258 -8.37 13.07 -0.47
C ALA A 258 -9.46 14.06 0.00
N TRP A 259 -9.77 14.08 1.31
CA TRP A 259 -10.64 15.09 1.89
C TRP A 259 -10.09 16.50 1.69
N LEU A 260 -8.80 16.71 1.93
CA LEU A 260 -8.14 18.01 1.77
C LEU A 260 -8.22 18.50 0.32
N LYS A 261 -7.75 17.68 -0.63
CA LYS A 261 -7.71 18.04 -2.04
C LYS A 261 -9.10 18.21 -2.66
N ARG A 262 -10.09 17.45 -2.19
CA ARG A 262 -11.49 17.64 -2.60
C ARG A 262 -12.09 18.93 -2.04
N GLY A 263 -11.77 19.28 -0.79
CA GLY A 263 -12.14 20.56 -0.18
C GLY A 263 -11.54 21.75 -0.94
N GLU A 264 -10.25 21.69 -1.26
CA GLU A 264 -9.53 22.67 -2.09
C GLU A 264 -10.21 22.83 -3.47
N ALA A 265 -10.60 21.73 -4.11
CA ALA A 265 -11.31 21.79 -5.39
C ALA A 265 -12.68 22.50 -5.26
N PHE A 266 -13.43 22.26 -4.18
CA PHE A 266 -14.71 22.96 -3.92
C PHE A 266 -14.52 24.45 -3.61
N GLU A 267 -13.45 24.81 -2.92
CA GLU A 267 -13.10 26.20 -2.68
C GLU A 267 -12.79 26.92 -3.99
N ARG A 268 -11.95 26.33 -4.86
CA ARG A 268 -11.65 26.85 -6.20
C ARG A 268 -12.90 26.94 -7.10
N MET A 269 -13.94 26.14 -6.84
CA MET A 269 -15.24 26.21 -7.53
C MET A 269 -16.16 27.32 -7.02
N GLY A 270 -15.80 28.04 -5.94
CA GLY A 270 -16.67 29.02 -5.30
C GLY A 270 -17.77 28.38 -4.45
N ALA A 271 -17.56 27.16 -3.93
CA ALA A 271 -18.48 26.45 -3.03
C ALA A 271 -17.91 26.35 -1.60
N PRO A 272 -17.72 27.47 -0.88
CA PRO A 272 -16.99 27.50 0.40
C PRO A 272 -17.67 26.71 1.52
N LEU A 273 -19.01 26.66 1.57
CA LEU A 273 -19.72 25.86 2.55
C LEU A 273 -19.40 24.37 2.41
N LEU A 274 -19.30 23.89 1.16
CA LEU A 274 -18.97 22.50 0.89
C LEU A 274 -17.49 22.22 1.20
N ALA A 275 -16.59 23.14 0.88
CA ALA A 275 -15.18 23.05 1.26
C ALA A 275 -15.01 22.96 2.79
N MET A 276 -15.71 23.82 3.55
CA MET A 276 -15.67 23.79 5.02
C MET A 276 -16.15 22.46 5.60
N LEU A 277 -17.16 21.82 5.02
CA LEU A 277 -17.58 20.48 5.45
C LEU A 277 -16.46 19.44 5.30
N HIS A 278 -15.70 19.51 4.20
CA HIS A 278 -14.56 18.61 3.96
C HIS A 278 -13.42 18.90 4.95
N PHE A 279 -13.08 20.17 5.18
CA PHE A 279 -12.06 20.54 6.17
C PHE A 279 -12.47 20.17 7.60
N SER A 280 -13.74 20.35 7.96
CA SER A 280 -14.28 19.92 9.26
C SER A 280 -14.13 18.40 9.43
N ARG A 281 -14.41 17.61 8.38
CA ARG A 281 -14.18 16.16 8.42
C ARG A 281 -12.73 15.81 8.73
N ILE A 282 -11.76 16.51 8.13
CA ILE A 282 -10.32 16.32 8.43
C ILE A 282 -10.05 16.61 9.91
N THR A 283 -10.55 17.73 10.44
CA THR A 283 -10.34 18.06 11.86
C THR A 283 -10.93 17.01 12.80
N ASN A 284 -12.09 16.44 12.47
CA ASN A 284 -12.72 15.39 13.25
C ASN A 284 -11.92 14.08 13.19
N LEU A 285 -11.43 13.70 12.00
CA LEU A 285 -10.60 12.50 11.83
C LEU A 285 -9.28 12.60 12.58
N VAL A 286 -8.61 13.76 12.56
CA VAL A 286 -7.37 14.00 13.31
C VAL A 286 -7.62 13.99 14.82
N ARG A 287 -8.80 14.43 15.29
CA ARG A 287 -9.17 14.40 16.71
C ARG A 287 -9.55 13.00 17.20
N CYS A 288 -10.24 12.20 16.38
CA CYS A 288 -10.64 10.83 16.73
C CYS A 288 -9.50 9.82 16.57
N HIS A 289 -8.54 10.11 15.70
CA HIS A 289 -7.28 9.38 15.55
C HIS A 289 -6.12 10.35 15.80
N PRO A 290 -5.90 10.75 17.07
CA PRO A 290 -4.74 11.57 17.42
C PRO A 290 -3.51 10.72 17.11
N GLY A 291 -2.80 11.12 16.05
CA GLY A 291 -1.61 10.44 15.57
C GLY A 291 -0.47 10.42 16.56
#